data_AF-A0AAW8J354-F1
#
_entry.id   AF-A0AAW8J354-F1
#
_cell.length_a   1.000
_cell.length_b   1.000
_cell.length_c   1.000
_cell.angle_alpha   90.00
_cell.angle_beta   90.00
_cell.angle_gamma   90.00
#
_symmetry.space_group_name_H-M   'P 1'
#
loop_
_entity.id
_entity.type
_entity.pdbx_description
1 polymer ?
#
loop_
_entity_poly.entity_id
_entity_poly.type
_entity_poly.pdbx_seq_one_letter_code
_entity_poly.pdbx_strand_id
1 'polypeptide(L)'
;MQDAIAVQSLKSDIALLRQNIWPPIDLAQVEGLPIYYGSASAVAAYYTQWLGLIERAQDLYQPFMQDEVVDAIHLPSHLNLPLFYFSVDRIRINKTQAKESKTFRGVASLIDKCGQFEPEQVMKMQQWLDSDDTAVLVAHREFIDLRTYVFQHGQSDYTRTRFYVNGIVLSTVDDFVLVDAREKPRKQRSDSYKDPLADNNTWKIYAKNR
;
A
#
# COMPACT_ATOMS: atom_id res chain seq x y z
N MET A 1 -5.08 -9.94 24.15
CA MET A 1 -4.04 -10.57 23.32
C MET A 1 -4.76 -11.08 22.09
N GLN A 2 -4.38 -10.62 20.89
CA GLN A 2 -5.05 -11.02 19.66
C GLN A 2 -4.88 -12.53 19.47
N ASP A 3 -5.98 -13.25 19.23
CA ASP A 3 -5.94 -14.68 19.02
C ASP A 3 -5.23 -14.98 17.69
N ALA A 4 -3.95 -15.34 17.79
CA ALA A 4 -3.10 -15.59 16.64
C ALA A 4 -3.62 -16.73 15.76
N ILE A 5 -4.30 -17.73 16.34
CA ILE A 5 -4.88 -18.85 15.60
C ILE A 5 -6.10 -18.35 14.82
N ALA A 6 -6.98 -17.57 15.46
CA ALA A 6 -8.14 -16.99 14.80
C ALA A 6 -7.74 -16.05 13.65
N VAL A 7 -6.71 -15.22 13.85
CA VAL A 7 -6.17 -14.33 12.80
C VAL A 7 -5.59 -15.14 11.64
N GLN A 8 -4.87 -16.23 11.91
CA GLN A 8 -4.30 -17.07 10.86
C GLN A 8 -5.40 -17.81 10.07
N SER A 9 -6.42 -18.34 10.76
CA SER A 9 -7.59 -18.95 10.12
C SER A 9 -8.32 -17.95 9.22
N LEU A 10 -8.59 -16.73 9.71
CA LEU A 10 -9.20 -15.66 8.93
C LEU A 10 -8.42 -15.37 7.64
N LYS A 11 -7.09 -15.26 7.72
CA LYS A 11 -6.23 -15.02 6.54
C LYS A 11 -6.33 -16.14 5.51
N SER A 12 -6.38 -17.40 5.95
CA SER A 12 -6.55 -18.55 5.06
C SER A 12 -7.92 -18.54 4.37
N ASP A 13 -8.99 -18.23 5.10
CA ASP A 13 -10.35 -18.17 4.56
C ASP A 13 -10.48 -17.04 3.52
N ILE A 14 -9.90 -15.86 3.82
CA ILE A 14 -9.84 -14.74 2.88
C ILE A 14 -9.09 -15.13 1.61
N ALA A 15 -7.93 -15.80 1.75
CA ALA A 15 -7.14 -16.23 0.60
C ALA A 15 -7.91 -17.23 -0.26
N LEU A 16 -8.59 -18.21 0.35
CA LEU A 16 -9.40 -19.20 -0.35
C LEU A 16 -10.57 -18.55 -1.10
N LEU A 17 -11.33 -17.66 -0.44
CA LEU A 17 -12.42 -16.95 -1.10
C LEU A 17 -11.90 -16.12 -2.27
N ARG A 18 -10.82 -15.36 -2.06
CA ARG A 18 -10.21 -14.53 -3.10
C ARG A 18 -9.82 -15.35 -4.33
N GLN A 19 -9.27 -16.55 -4.17
CA GLN A 19 -8.91 -17.42 -5.31
C GLN A 19 -10.12 -17.78 -6.18
N ASN A 20 -11.32 -17.83 -5.61
CA ASN A 20 -12.53 -18.28 -6.30
C ASN A 20 -13.31 -17.13 -6.94
N ILE A 21 -13.32 -15.95 -6.32
CA ILE A 21 -14.23 -14.85 -6.71
C ILE A 21 -13.51 -13.55 -7.12
N TRP A 22 -12.18 -13.54 -7.15
CA TRP A 22 -11.38 -12.39 -7.56
C TRP A 22 -10.61 -12.69 -8.85
N PRO A 23 -10.66 -11.82 -9.88
CA PRO A 23 -11.37 -10.54 -9.91
C PRO A 23 -12.89 -10.68 -10.09
N PRO A 24 -13.70 -9.69 -9.66
CA PRO A 24 -15.13 -9.70 -9.89
C PRO A 24 -15.44 -9.63 -11.40
N ILE A 25 -16.20 -10.59 -11.91
CA ILE A 25 -16.48 -10.75 -13.35
C ILE A 25 -17.56 -9.78 -13.83
N ASP A 26 -18.54 -9.48 -12.98
CA ASP A 26 -19.71 -8.65 -13.32
C ASP A 26 -19.49 -7.14 -13.11
N LEU A 27 -18.27 -6.73 -12.78
CA LEU A 27 -17.91 -5.34 -12.55
C LEU A 27 -16.96 -4.83 -13.63
N ALA A 28 -17.12 -3.55 -14.00
CA ALA A 28 -16.18 -2.89 -14.88
C ALA A 28 -14.82 -2.73 -14.18
N GLN A 29 -13.74 -2.81 -14.92
CA GLN A 29 -12.38 -2.67 -14.40
C GLN A 29 -11.71 -1.42 -14.96
N VAL A 30 -10.99 -0.69 -14.11
CA VAL A 30 -10.04 0.33 -14.59
C VAL A 30 -8.83 -0.37 -15.23
N GLU A 31 -8.55 -0.04 -16.48
CA GLU A 31 -7.55 -0.73 -17.30
C GLU A 31 -6.17 -0.85 -16.61
N GLY A 32 -5.74 -2.10 -16.44
CA GLY A 32 -4.46 -2.47 -15.85
C GLY A 32 -4.36 -2.25 -14.33
N LEU A 33 -5.45 -1.95 -13.64
CA LEU A 33 -5.47 -1.73 -12.19
C LEU A 33 -6.51 -2.64 -11.50
N PRO A 34 -6.27 -3.10 -10.27
CA PRO A 34 -7.24 -3.89 -9.50
C PRO A 34 -8.29 -2.97 -8.86
N ILE A 35 -8.93 -2.13 -9.68
CA ILE A 35 -10.01 -1.21 -9.28
C ILE A 35 -11.23 -1.59 -10.12
N TYR A 36 -12.28 -2.04 -9.44
CA TYR A 36 -13.52 -2.50 -10.05
C TYR A 36 -14.66 -1.60 -9.63
N TYR A 37 -15.64 -1.40 -10.50
CA TYR A 37 -16.76 -0.52 -10.24
C TYR A 37 -18.03 -0.97 -10.96
N GLY A 38 -19.18 -0.57 -10.42
CA GLY A 38 -20.48 -0.86 -11.01
C GLY A 38 -21.63 -0.25 -10.24
N SER A 39 -22.84 -0.64 -10.61
CA SER A 39 -24.06 -0.19 -9.93
C SER A 39 -24.08 -0.61 -8.46
N ALA A 40 -24.84 0.13 -7.65
CA ALA A 40 -24.99 -0.17 -6.23
C ALA A 40 -25.48 -1.60 -5.96
N SER A 41 -26.39 -2.13 -6.78
CA SER A 41 -26.91 -3.48 -6.63
C SER A 41 -25.87 -4.55 -6.97
N ALA A 42 -25.11 -4.39 -8.06
CA ALA A 42 -24.06 -5.33 -8.45
C ALA A 42 -22.94 -5.39 -7.40
N VAL A 43 -22.53 -4.22 -6.90
CA VAL A 43 -21.50 -4.13 -5.87
C VAL A 43 -21.99 -4.65 -4.52
N ALA A 44 -23.23 -4.39 -4.13
CA ALA A 44 -23.82 -4.96 -2.92
C ALA A 44 -23.89 -6.50 -3.01
N ALA A 45 -24.27 -7.06 -4.16
CA ALA A 45 -24.28 -8.50 -4.38
C ALA A 45 -22.87 -9.11 -4.25
N TYR A 46 -21.85 -8.43 -4.79
CA TYR A 46 -20.45 -8.86 -4.62
C TYR A 46 -19.98 -8.73 -3.17
N TYR A 47 -20.30 -7.62 -2.50
CA TYR A 47 -19.94 -7.35 -1.10
C TYR A 47 -20.47 -8.42 -0.14
N THR A 48 -21.71 -8.89 -0.34
CA THR A 48 -22.32 -9.94 0.49
C THR A 48 -21.49 -11.22 0.52
N GLN A 49 -20.73 -11.54 -0.54
CA GLN A 49 -19.84 -12.70 -0.55
C GLN A 49 -18.68 -12.56 0.44
N TRP A 50 -18.27 -11.33 0.75
CA TRP A 50 -17.18 -11.00 1.67
C TRP A 50 -17.64 -10.68 3.10
N LEU A 51 -18.93 -10.37 3.28
CA LEU A 51 -19.47 -9.79 4.52
C LEU A 51 -19.06 -10.57 5.78
N GLY A 52 -19.25 -11.89 5.78
CA GLY A 52 -18.91 -12.71 6.96
C GLY A 52 -17.42 -12.72 7.30
N LEU A 53 -16.52 -12.53 6.33
CA LEU A 53 -15.08 -12.41 6.59
C LEU A 53 -14.70 -11.00 7.06
N ILE A 54 -15.40 -9.98 6.56
CA ILE A 54 -15.22 -8.60 6.98
C ILE A 54 -15.67 -8.42 8.43
N GLU A 55 -16.85 -8.93 8.80
CA GLU A 55 -17.37 -8.88 10.17
C GLU A 55 -16.44 -9.59 11.15
N ARG A 56 -15.99 -10.81 10.81
CA ARG A 56 -14.97 -11.53 11.60
C ARG A 56 -13.67 -10.73 11.74
N ALA A 57 -13.26 -10.03 10.69
CA ALA A 57 -12.07 -9.18 10.76
C ALA A 57 -12.30 -7.96 11.66
N GLN A 58 -13.48 -7.33 11.61
CA GLN A 58 -13.83 -6.23 12.51
C GLN A 58 -13.80 -6.71 13.96
N ASP A 59 -14.44 -7.82 14.28
CA ASP A 59 -14.46 -8.39 15.64
C ASP A 59 -13.05 -8.67 16.19
N LEU A 60 -12.17 -9.24 15.37
CA LEU A 60 -10.80 -9.58 15.80
C LEU A 60 -9.87 -8.36 15.93
N TYR A 61 -10.18 -7.25 15.26
CA TYR A 61 -9.35 -6.05 15.25
C TYR A 61 -10.00 -4.84 15.94
N GLN A 62 -11.21 -5.00 16.47
CA GLN A 62 -11.92 -3.98 17.24
C GLN A 62 -11.11 -3.64 18.50
N PRO A 63 -10.75 -2.36 18.73
CA PRO A 63 -10.08 -1.95 19.95
C PRO A 63 -10.98 -2.17 21.17
N PHE A 64 -10.37 -2.64 22.26
CA PHE A 64 -11.08 -2.79 23.53
C PHE A 64 -11.55 -1.40 24.01
N MET A 65 -12.81 -1.27 24.42
CA MET A 65 -13.45 -0.02 24.87
C MET A 65 -13.75 1.03 23.79
N GLN A 66 -13.94 0.64 22.53
CA GLN A 66 -14.50 1.53 21.49
C GLN A 66 -15.88 1.05 21.04
N ASP A 67 -16.86 1.95 21.14
CA ASP A 67 -18.25 1.70 20.73
C ASP A 67 -18.43 1.78 19.20
N GLU A 68 -17.55 2.51 18.50
CA GLU A 68 -17.60 2.65 17.04
C GLU A 68 -16.92 1.47 16.35
N VAL A 69 -17.67 0.76 15.51
CA VAL A 69 -17.16 -0.37 14.72
C VAL A 69 -16.12 0.13 13.72
N VAL A 70 -14.96 -0.51 13.68
CA VAL A 70 -13.91 -0.20 12.70
C VAL A 70 -14.45 -0.42 11.28
N ASP A 71 -14.48 0.63 10.46
CA ASP A 71 -14.88 0.52 9.05
C ASP A 71 -13.95 -0.44 8.29
N ALA A 72 -14.51 -1.24 7.38
CA ALA A 72 -13.81 -2.26 6.61
C ALA A 72 -12.59 -1.71 5.87
N ILE A 73 -12.66 -0.46 5.38
CA ILE A 73 -11.53 0.19 4.68
C ILE A 73 -10.35 0.51 5.61
N HIS A 74 -10.56 0.50 6.93
CA HIS A 74 -9.53 0.74 7.94
C HIS A 74 -8.95 -0.56 8.52
N LEU A 75 -9.47 -1.73 8.12
CA LEU A 75 -8.90 -3.01 8.51
C LEU A 75 -7.45 -3.15 8.01
N PRO A 76 -6.59 -3.90 8.73
CA PRO A 76 -5.19 -4.02 8.35
C PRO A 76 -4.97 -4.59 6.95
N SER A 77 -4.21 -3.89 6.12
CA SER A 77 -4.02 -4.22 4.71
C SER A 77 -3.49 -5.64 4.47
N HIS A 78 -2.70 -6.18 5.40
CA HIS A 78 -2.14 -7.54 5.34
C HIS A 78 -3.18 -8.68 5.45
N LEU A 79 -4.46 -8.36 5.70
CA LEU A 79 -5.56 -9.31 5.60
C LEU A 79 -5.94 -9.58 4.14
N ASN A 80 -5.54 -8.70 3.21
CA ASN A 80 -5.81 -8.82 1.77
C ASN A 80 -7.31 -8.84 1.39
N LEU A 81 -8.19 -8.32 2.25
CA LEU A 81 -9.59 -8.03 1.93
C LEU A 81 -9.66 -6.95 0.85
N PRO A 82 -10.57 -7.03 -0.14
CA PRO A 82 -10.87 -5.90 -1.02
C PRO A 82 -11.36 -4.68 -0.24
N LEU A 83 -11.00 -3.48 -0.70
CA LEU A 83 -11.52 -2.24 -0.14
C LEU A 83 -12.82 -1.87 -0.84
N PHE A 84 -13.91 -1.75 -0.09
CA PHE A 84 -15.21 -1.37 -0.62
C PHE A 84 -15.49 0.11 -0.35
N TYR A 85 -15.88 0.84 -1.38
CA TYR A 85 -16.40 2.20 -1.25
C TYR A 85 -17.78 2.29 -1.89
N PHE A 86 -18.73 2.86 -1.16
CA PHE A 86 -20.11 3.00 -1.61
C PHE A 86 -20.45 4.45 -1.95
N SER A 87 -21.38 4.63 -2.89
CA SER A 87 -21.86 5.93 -3.35
C SER A 87 -20.72 6.84 -3.80
N VAL A 88 -19.92 6.41 -4.76
CA VAL A 88 -18.71 7.11 -5.21
C VAL A 88 -19.05 8.02 -6.38
N ASP A 89 -18.83 9.34 -6.22
CA ASP A 89 -19.01 10.34 -7.28
C ASP A 89 -17.83 10.34 -8.26
N ARG A 90 -16.61 10.17 -7.72
CA ARG A 90 -15.40 10.33 -8.51
C ARG A 90 -14.26 9.55 -7.91
N ILE A 91 -13.40 9.01 -8.77
CA ILE A 91 -12.04 8.67 -8.37
C ILE A 91 -11.01 9.43 -9.18
N ARG A 92 -9.85 9.66 -8.56
CA ARG A 92 -8.67 10.15 -9.25
C ARG A 92 -7.48 9.24 -8.98
N ILE A 93 -6.86 8.75 -10.04
CA ILE A 93 -5.67 7.91 -9.97
C ILE A 93 -4.47 8.77 -10.32
N ASN A 94 -3.49 8.81 -9.43
CA ASN A 94 -2.27 9.59 -9.64
C ASN A 94 -1.05 8.67 -9.61
N LYS A 95 -0.13 8.87 -10.58
CA LYS A 95 1.20 8.28 -10.57
C LYS A 95 2.19 9.27 -9.97
N THR A 96 2.92 8.84 -8.94
CA THR A 96 3.94 9.67 -8.27
C THR A 96 5.25 8.89 -8.20
N GLN A 97 6.36 9.55 -8.54
CA GLN A 97 7.68 9.01 -8.22
C GLN A 97 7.89 9.12 -6.71
N ALA A 98 8.13 8.00 -6.06
CA ALA A 98 8.35 7.90 -4.63
C ALA A 98 9.68 7.21 -4.34
N LYS A 99 10.07 7.22 -3.08
CA LYS A 99 11.22 6.48 -2.58
C LYS A 99 10.92 5.82 -1.26
N GLU A 100 11.51 4.67 -1.07
CA GLU A 100 11.62 3.99 0.21
C GLU A 100 12.97 4.38 0.82
N SER A 101 12.99 4.80 2.09
CA SER A 101 14.20 5.16 2.82
C SER A 101 14.34 4.30 4.07
N LYS A 102 15.49 3.66 4.23
CA LYS A 102 15.83 2.84 5.41
C LYS A 102 17.19 3.23 5.96
N THR A 103 17.35 3.15 7.27
CA THR A 103 18.61 3.51 7.95
C THR A 103 19.23 2.26 8.56
N PHE A 104 20.54 2.11 8.36
CA PHE A 104 21.34 0.97 8.82
C PHE A 104 22.55 1.47 9.61
N ARG A 105 22.94 0.67 10.60
CA ARG A 105 24.15 0.86 11.42
C ARG A 105 25.22 -0.19 11.16
N GLY A 106 24.98 -1.11 10.22
CA GLY A 106 25.91 -2.19 9.92
C GLY A 106 25.73 -2.68 8.49
N VAL A 107 26.85 -2.90 7.80
CA VAL A 107 26.88 -3.30 6.39
C VAL A 107 26.22 -4.66 6.17
N ALA A 108 26.40 -5.62 7.10
CA ALA A 108 25.78 -6.94 6.99
C ALA A 108 24.24 -6.86 6.93
N SER A 109 23.62 -6.10 7.85
CA SER A 109 22.15 -5.89 7.86
C SER A 109 21.64 -5.13 6.64
N LEU A 110 22.47 -4.25 6.09
CA LEU A 110 22.18 -3.53 4.85
C LEU A 110 22.19 -4.50 3.67
N ILE A 111 23.21 -5.35 3.54
CA ILE A 111 23.33 -6.32 2.45
C ILE A 111 22.19 -7.35 2.50
N ASP A 112 21.85 -7.85 3.69
CA ASP A 112 20.70 -8.76 3.88
C ASP A 112 19.40 -8.15 3.34
N LYS A 113 19.20 -6.83 3.52
CA LYS A 113 17.98 -6.15 3.10
C LYS A 113 17.99 -5.60 1.68
N CYS A 114 19.13 -5.11 1.21
CA CYS A 114 19.28 -4.33 -0.02
C CYS A 114 19.96 -5.10 -1.14
N GLY A 115 20.47 -6.31 -0.86
CA GLY A 115 21.23 -7.11 -1.80
C GLY A 115 22.71 -6.75 -1.80
N GLN A 116 23.44 -7.38 -2.72
CA GLN A 116 24.89 -7.21 -2.86
C GLN A 116 25.25 -5.89 -3.54
N PHE A 117 26.47 -5.44 -3.26
CA PHE A 117 27.12 -4.27 -3.85
C PHE A 117 28.55 -4.67 -4.23
N GLU A 118 29.20 -3.84 -5.06
CA GLU A 118 30.59 -4.10 -5.44
C GLU A 118 31.51 -4.07 -4.20
N PRO A 119 32.55 -4.90 -4.13
CA PRO A 119 33.42 -4.99 -2.95
C PRO A 119 34.01 -3.64 -2.51
N GLU A 120 34.38 -2.78 -3.46
CA GLU A 120 34.90 -1.43 -3.18
C GLU A 120 33.84 -0.52 -2.53
N GLN A 121 32.57 -0.66 -2.94
CA GLN A 121 31.46 0.08 -2.35
C GLN A 121 31.17 -0.43 -0.93
N VAL A 122 31.26 -1.74 -0.71
CA VAL A 122 31.15 -2.36 0.63
C VAL A 122 32.24 -1.82 1.56
N MET A 123 33.48 -1.68 1.09
CA MET A 123 34.56 -1.08 1.86
C MET A 123 34.29 0.39 2.21
N LYS A 124 33.81 1.20 1.25
CA LYS A 124 33.45 2.61 1.51
C LYS A 124 32.34 2.75 2.56
N MET A 125 31.32 1.89 2.49
CA MET A 125 30.24 1.86 3.48
C MET A 125 30.76 1.51 4.88
N GLN A 126 31.68 0.55 4.99
CA GLN A 126 32.29 0.18 6.27
C GLN A 126 33.16 1.31 6.82
N GLN A 127 34.04 1.90 5.98
CA GLN A 127 34.88 3.04 6.36
C GLN A 127 34.07 4.23 6.86
N TRP A 128 32.90 4.50 6.25
CA TRP A 128 32.01 5.55 6.73
C TRP A 128 31.47 5.26 8.13
N LEU A 129 30.98 4.04 8.38
CA LEU A 129 30.47 3.65 9.70
C LEU A 129 31.57 3.69 10.78
N ASP A 130 32.80 3.36 10.41
CA ASP A 130 33.95 3.39 11.34
C ASP A 130 34.49 4.80 11.59
N SER A 131 34.01 5.81 10.83
CA SER A 131 34.53 7.18 10.94
C SER A 131 33.97 7.99 12.10
N ASP A 132 32.76 7.67 12.58
CA ASP A 132 32.04 8.40 13.63
C ASP A 132 30.94 7.50 14.25
N ASP A 133 30.77 7.53 15.58
CA ASP A 133 29.76 6.73 16.29
C ASP A 133 28.31 7.10 15.93
N THR A 134 28.11 8.29 15.35
CA THR A 134 26.84 8.80 14.83
C THR A 134 26.62 8.49 13.35
N ALA A 135 27.64 7.98 12.66
CA ALA A 135 27.57 7.63 11.24
C ALA A 135 26.52 6.54 11.01
N VAL A 136 25.65 6.77 10.02
CA VAL A 136 24.67 5.79 9.55
C VAL A 136 24.67 5.73 8.04
N LEU A 137 24.20 4.60 7.51
CA LEU A 137 23.94 4.42 6.09
C LEU A 137 22.44 4.55 5.82
N VAL A 138 22.06 5.35 4.83
CA VAL A 138 20.68 5.51 4.40
C VAL A 138 20.50 4.89 3.03
N ALA A 139 19.72 3.82 2.94
CA ALA A 139 19.39 3.17 1.67
C ALA A 139 18.11 3.77 1.08
N HIS A 140 18.18 4.19 -0.17
CA HIS A 140 17.04 4.65 -0.96
C HIS A 140 16.75 3.69 -2.12
N ARG A 141 15.49 3.31 -2.27
CA ARG A 141 14.98 2.65 -3.47
C ARG A 141 13.85 3.47 -4.06
N GLU A 142 14.01 3.88 -5.30
CA GLU A 142 12.97 4.59 -6.04
C GLU A 142 11.90 3.61 -6.52
N PHE A 143 10.64 4.04 -6.50
CA PHE A 143 9.54 3.26 -7.05
C PHE A 143 8.41 4.15 -7.54
N ILE A 144 7.54 3.58 -8.37
CA ILE A 144 6.31 4.25 -8.81
C ILE A 144 5.20 3.95 -7.81
N ASP A 145 4.63 5.02 -7.28
CA ASP A 145 3.54 4.97 -6.31
C ASP A 145 2.26 5.53 -6.95
N LEU A 146 1.43 4.60 -7.42
CA LEU A 146 0.01 4.80 -7.72
C LEU A 146 -0.81 4.85 -6.42
N ARG A 147 -1.65 5.88 -6.34
CA ARG A 147 -2.69 6.01 -5.32
C ARG A 147 -4.00 6.44 -5.95
N THR A 148 -5.09 6.03 -5.32
CA THR A 148 -6.44 6.46 -5.69
C THR A 148 -6.98 7.38 -4.61
N TYR A 149 -7.65 8.43 -5.07
CA TYR A 149 -8.38 9.40 -4.27
C TYR A 149 -9.85 9.15 -4.55
N VAL A 150 -10.59 8.65 -3.57
CA VAL A 150 -11.99 8.28 -3.69
C VAL A 150 -12.84 9.39 -3.09
N PHE A 151 -13.75 9.96 -3.88
CA PHE A 151 -14.69 11.00 -3.46
C PHE A 151 -16.07 10.35 -3.35
N GLN A 152 -16.62 10.31 -2.14
CA GLN A 152 -17.92 9.71 -1.86
C GLN A 152 -18.99 10.78 -1.73
N HIS A 153 -20.19 10.44 -2.16
CA HIS A 153 -21.35 11.29 -2.15
C HIS A 153 -21.66 11.77 -0.73
N GLY A 154 -21.88 13.08 -0.59
CA GLY A 154 -22.15 13.71 0.70
C GLY A 154 -20.94 13.83 1.64
N GLN A 155 -19.74 13.38 1.24
CA GLN A 155 -18.51 13.55 2.00
C GLN A 155 -17.71 14.75 1.48
N SER A 156 -17.25 15.61 2.39
CA SER A 156 -16.43 16.78 2.04
C SER A 156 -15.01 16.40 1.63
N ASP A 157 -14.47 15.36 2.26
CA ASP A 157 -13.11 14.89 2.07
C ASP A 157 -13.03 13.63 1.21
N TYR A 158 -11.89 13.46 0.54
CA TYR A 158 -11.59 12.24 -0.18
C TYR A 158 -10.85 11.24 0.71
N THR A 159 -11.07 9.96 0.46
CA THR A 159 -10.25 8.89 1.04
C THR A 159 -9.08 8.58 0.11
N ARG A 160 -7.85 8.80 0.59
CA ARG A 160 -6.63 8.46 -0.14
C ARG A 160 -6.18 7.05 0.22
N THR A 161 -6.20 6.14 -0.75
CA THR A 161 -5.93 4.72 -0.49
C THR A 161 -4.90 4.09 -1.45
N ARG A 162 -4.28 3.01 -0.99
CA ARG A 162 -3.44 2.10 -1.78
C ARG A 162 -4.25 0.86 -2.11
N PHE A 163 -3.98 0.24 -3.25
CA PHE A 163 -4.86 -0.81 -3.77
C PHE A 163 -4.16 -2.02 -4.38
N TYR A 164 -2.83 -2.05 -4.44
CA TYR A 164 -2.09 -3.12 -5.12
C TYR A 164 -2.31 -4.51 -4.54
N VAL A 165 -2.45 -4.57 -3.21
CA VAL A 165 -2.58 -5.82 -2.48
C VAL A 165 -4.06 -6.21 -2.37
N ASN A 166 -4.86 -5.27 -1.89
CA ASN A 166 -6.28 -5.47 -1.57
C ASN A 166 -7.16 -5.47 -2.82
N GLY A 167 -6.87 -4.60 -3.77
CA GLY A 167 -7.83 -4.15 -4.78
C GLY A 167 -8.89 -3.22 -4.20
N ILE A 168 -9.64 -2.55 -5.07
CA ILE A 168 -10.76 -1.69 -4.71
C ILE A 168 -12.01 -2.11 -5.48
N VAL A 169 -13.16 -2.06 -4.83
CA VAL A 169 -14.49 -2.23 -5.42
C VAL A 169 -15.34 -0.99 -5.09
N LEU A 170 -15.94 -0.38 -6.11
CA LEU A 170 -16.67 0.89 -6.01
C LEU A 170 -18.13 0.73 -6.45
N SER A 171 -19.08 1.05 -5.58
CA SER A 171 -20.44 1.37 -6.01
C SER A 171 -20.46 2.83 -6.45
N THR A 172 -20.87 3.07 -7.69
CA THR A 172 -20.82 4.39 -8.33
C THR A 172 -22.21 4.99 -8.49
N VAL A 173 -22.30 6.32 -8.41
CA VAL A 173 -23.49 7.07 -8.82
C VAL A 173 -23.58 7.18 -10.35
N ASP A 174 -24.72 7.62 -10.88
CA ASP A 174 -24.99 7.66 -12.32
C ASP A 174 -24.03 8.58 -13.10
N ASP A 175 -23.59 9.68 -12.50
CA ASP A 175 -22.68 10.67 -13.08
C ASP A 175 -21.20 10.45 -12.67
N PHE A 176 -20.85 9.21 -12.32
CA PHE A 176 -19.52 8.87 -11.86
C PHE A 176 -18.39 9.27 -12.82
N VAL A 177 -17.34 9.87 -12.26
CA VAL A 177 -16.17 10.34 -13.01
C VAL A 177 -14.91 9.54 -12.65
N LEU A 178 -14.31 8.90 -13.67
CA LEU A 178 -12.98 8.29 -13.59
C LEU A 178 -11.92 9.25 -14.13
N VAL A 179 -11.06 9.79 -13.25
CA VAL A 179 -9.93 10.64 -13.66
C VAL A 179 -8.63 9.85 -13.56
N ASP A 180 -8.15 9.34 -14.69
CA ASP A 180 -6.84 8.70 -14.78
C ASP A 180 -5.75 9.73 -15.13
N ALA A 181 -4.92 10.08 -14.15
CA ALA A 181 -3.80 11.00 -14.32
C ALA A 181 -2.43 10.28 -14.27
N ARG A 182 -2.37 8.99 -14.61
CA ARG A 182 -1.11 8.23 -14.64
C ARG A 182 -0.08 8.81 -15.61
N GLU A 183 -0.52 9.38 -16.73
CA GLU A 183 0.34 9.99 -17.75
C GLU A 183 0.82 11.42 -17.41
N LYS A 184 0.32 12.00 -16.31
CA LYS A 184 0.75 13.32 -15.82
C LYS A 184 1.41 13.17 -14.45
N PRO A 185 2.61 12.55 -14.37
CA PRO A 185 3.26 12.28 -13.11
C PRO A 185 3.54 13.58 -12.36
N ARG A 186 3.27 13.58 -11.04
CA ARG A 186 3.57 14.75 -10.21
C ARG A 186 5.08 14.95 -10.14
N LYS A 187 5.50 16.23 -10.11
CA LYS A 187 6.89 16.64 -9.91
C LYS A 187 7.48 15.96 -8.67
N GLN A 188 8.65 15.34 -8.84
CA GLN A 188 9.41 14.76 -7.74
C GLN A 188 9.71 15.85 -6.69
N ARG A 189 9.56 15.52 -5.41
CA ARG A 189 9.99 16.42 -4.33
C ARG A 189 11.52 16.49 -4.33
N SER A 190 12.09 17.63 -3.96
CA SER A 190 13.54 17.79 -3.85
C SER A 190 14.11 16.77 -2.87
N ASP A 191 15.12 16.02 -3.29
CA ASP A 191 15.87 15.12 -2.42
C ASP A 191 17.04 15.87 -1.77
N SER A 192 17.25 15.65 -0.47
CA SER A 192 18.38 16.20 0.27
C SER A 192 19.66 15.39 0.09
N TYR A 193 19.56 14.14 -0.37
CA TYR A 193 20.69 13.23 -0.54
C TYR A 193 21.22 13.29 -1.96
N LYS A 194 22.54 13.45 -2.07
CA LYS A 194 23.30 13.48 -3.32
C LYS A 194 24.52 12.57 -3.15
N ASP A 195 25.10 12.15 -4.26
CA ASP A 195 26.38 11.43 -4.30
C ASP A 195 26.39 10.13 -3.47
N PRO A 196 25.72 9.06 -3.94
CA PRO A 196 25.66 7.80 -3.21
C PRO A 196 27.05 7.15 -3.05
N LEU A 197 27.29 6.56 -1.88
CA LEU A 197 28.47 5.72 -1.61
C LEU A 197 28.44 4.41 -2.41
N ALA A 198 27.25 3.88 -2.64
CA ALA A 198 27.02 2.62 -3.32
C ALA A 198 25.72 2.66 -4.13
N ASP A 199 25.68 1.96 -5.26
CA ASP A 199 24.50 1.81 -6.11
C ASP A 199 24.53 0.42 -6.75
N ASN A 200 23.44 -0.35 -6.58
CA ASN A 200 23.25 -1.66 -7.23
C ASN A 200 22.10 -1.66 -8.25
N ASN A 201 21.78 -0.50 -8.82
CA ASN A 201 20.66 -0.22 -9.73
C ASN A 201 19.25 -0.32 -9.09
N THR A 202 19.15 -0.84 -7.87
CA THR A 202 17.89 -0.90 -7.12
C THR A 202 17.95 0.01 -5.90
N TRP A 203 19.06 -0.06 -5.16
CA TRP A 203 19.29 0.69 -3.94
C TRP A 203 20.50 1.60 -4.12
N LYS A 204 20.32 2.87 -3.74
CA LYS A 204 21.37 3.86 -3.58
C LYS A 204 21.64 4.08 -2.10
N ILE A 205 22.89 3.98 -1.68
CA ILE A 205 23.28 4.12 -0.28
C ILE A 205 23.97 5.45 -0.07
N TYR A 206 23.55 6.20 0.94
CA TYR A 206 24.09 7.51 1.27
C TYR A 206 24.68 7.52 2.67
N ALA A 207 25.77 8.26 2.82
CA ALA A 207 26.34 8.65 4.10
C ALA A 207 25.44 9.68 4.80
N LYS A 208 25.24 9.52 6.12
CA LYS A 208 24.60 10.53 6.96
C LYS A 208 25.13 10.47 8.39
N ASN A 209 25.36 11.64 8.98
CA ASN A 209 25.50 11.78 10.43
C ASN A 209 24.15 12.11 11.06
N ARG A 210 23.92 11.58 12.26
CA ARG A 210 22.64 11.74 12.96
C ARG A 210 22.54 13.05 13.72
#